data_AF-A0A7W6ZYW6-F1
#
_entry.id   AF-A0A7W6ZYW6-F1
#
_cell.length_a   1.000
_cell.length_b   1.000
_cell.length_c   1.000
_cell.angle_alpha   90.00
_cell.angle_beta   90.00
_cell.angle_gamma   90.00
#
_symmetry.space_group_name_H-M   'P 1'
#
loop_
_entity.id
_entity.type
_entity.pdbx_description
1 polymer ?
#
loop_
_entity_poly.entity_id
_entity_poly.type
_entity_poly.pdbx_seq_one_letter_code
_entity_poly.pdbx_strand_id
1 'polypeptide(L)' 'MRKFNVVVTYETEADTAEEAALLMYQELTNKQPPLHFSVVDESNAATSIILDREKADEFASTDHTADPGNW' A
#
# COMPACT_ATOMS: atom_id res chain seq x y z
N MET A 1 14.91 -10.82 8.80
CA MET A 1 13.92 -9.99 8.08
C MET A 1 12.73 -10.87 7.74
N ARG A 2 11.53 -10.49 8.17
CA ARG A 2 10.29 -11.19 7.80
C ARG A 2 9.77 -10.61 6.49
N LYS A 3 9.12 -11.43 5.67
CA LYS A 3 8.52 -10.98 4.40
C LYS A 3 7.04 -10.78 4.62
N PHE A 4 6.53 -9.67 4.10
CA PHE A 4 5.12 -9.34 4.11
C PHE A 4 4.68 -9.06 2.67
N ASN A 5 3.50 -9.53 2.31
CA ASN A 5 2.84 -9.14 1.06
C ASN A 5 1.87 -8.01 1.40
N VAL A 6 2.07 -6.84 0.79
CA VAL A 6 1.24 -5.65 1.03
C VAL A 6 0.41 -5.40 -0.22
N VAL A 7 -0.90 -5.44 -0.05
CA VAL A 7 -1.88 -5.29 -1.13
C VAL A 7 -2.75 -4.07 -0.87
N VAL A 8 -2.94 -3.23 -1.88
CA VAL A 8 -3.98 -2.20 -1.89
C VAL A 8 -5.19 -2.78 -2.60
N THR A 9 -6.36 -2.71 -1.95
CA THR A 9 -7.62 -3.13 -2.56
C THR A 9 -8.33 -1.89 -3.10
N TYR A 10 -8.69 -1.93 -4.39
CA TYR A 10 -9.43 -0.87 -5.05
C TYR A 10 -10.59 -1.51 -5.82
N GLU A 11 -11.81 -1.10 -5.47
CA GLU A 11 -13.03 -1.57 -6.13
C GLU A 11 -13.40 -0.55 -7.21
N THR A 12 -13.46 -1.01 -8.46
CA THR A 12 -13.84 -0.20 -9.60
C THR A 12 -14.64 -1.02 -10.59
N GLU A 13 -15.54 -0.36 -11.31
CA GLU A 13 -16.20 -0.94 -12.46
C GLU A 13 -15.28 -0.79 -13.67
N ALA A 14 -15.04 -1.89 -14.39
CA ALA A 14 -14.24 -1.93 -15.61
C ALA A 14 -14.73 -3.10 -16.47
N ASP A 15 -14.58 -2.98 -17.78
CA ASP A 15 -14.98 -4.03 -18.72
C ASP A 15 -13.97 -5.19 -18.72
N THR A 16 -12.72 -4.93 -18.34
CA THR A 16 -11.65 -5.94 -18.27
C THR A 16 -10.72 -5.76 -17.07
N ALA A 17 -10.00 -6.83 -16.71
CA ALA A 17 -8.99 -6.78 -15.65
C ALA A 17 -7.81 -5.83 -15.99
N GLU A 18 -7.43 -5.72 -17.25
CA GLU A 18 -6.39 -4.79 -17.70
C GLU A 18 -6.84 -3.34 -17.53
N GLU A 19 -8.08 -3.04 -17.92
CA GLU A 19 -8.65 -1.71 -17.72
C GLU A 19 -8.76 -1.37 -16.23
N ALA A 20 -9.21 -2.29 -15.38
CA ALA A 20 -9.22 -2.09 -13.93
C ALA A 20 -7.82 -1.74 -13.38
N ALA A 21 -6.76 -2.41 -13.87
CA ALA A 21 -5.38 -2.12 -13.47
C ALA A 21 -4.91 -0.75 -13.97
N LEU A 22 -5.28 -0.35 -15.19
CA LEU A 22 -4.98 0.97 -15.75
C LEU A 22 -5.69 2.08 -14.97
N LEU A 23 -6.95 1.87 -14.59
CA LEU A 23 -7.71 2.80 -13.76
C LEU A 23 -7.07 2.94 -12.38
N MET A 24 -6.66 1.84 -11.75
CA MET A 24 -5.94 1.90 -10.47
C MET A 24 -4.61 2.67 -10.61
N TYR A 25 -3.86 2.43 -11.68
CA TYR A 25 -2.62 3.16 -11.95
C TYR A 25 -2.86 4.67 -12.13
N GLN A 26 -3.92 5.04 -12.86
CA GLN A 26 -4.32 6.42 -13.05
C GLN A 26 -4.69 7.08 -11.71
N GLU A 27 -5.43 6.38 -10.86
CA GLU A 27 -5.84 6.84 -9.53
C GLU A 27 -4.62 7.11 -8.63
N LEU A 28 -3.67 6.17 -8.58
CA LEU A 28 -2.43 6.34 -7.82
C LEU A 28 -1.55 7.50 -8.32
N THR A 29 -1.65 7.83 -9.61
CA THR A 29 -0.86 8.91 -10.22
C THR A 29 -1.46 10.28 -9.95
N ASN A 30 -2.79 10.37 -9.92
CA ASN A 30 -3.51 11.65 -9.85
C ASN A 30 -4.07 11.98 -8.46
N LYS A 31 -4.17 11.00 -7.58
CA LYS A 31 -4.70 11.16 -6.22
C LYS A 31 -3.62 10.94 -5.18
N GLN A 32 -3.97 11.26 -3.93
CA GLN A 32 -3.08 10.99 -2.81
C GLN A 32 -2.89 9.48 -2.62
N PRO A 33 -1.73 9.03 -2.10
CA PRO A 33 -1.47 7.62 -1.84
C PRO A 33 -2.58 6.98 -1.00
N PRO A 34 -2.92 5.69 -1.23
CA PRO A 34 -3.91 4.99 -0.43
C PRO A 34 -3.47 4.94 1.04
N LEU A 35 -4.44 4.95 1.95
CA LEU A 35 -4.20 4.79 3.39
C LEU A 35 -4.62 3.41 3.90
N HIS A 36 -5.36 2.64 3.10
CA HIS A 36 -5.89 1.33 3.47
C HIS A 36 -5.08 0.25 2.78
N PHE A 37 -4.51 -0.66 3.56
CA PHE A 37 -3.66 -1.75 3.08
C PHE A 37 -4.11 -3.06 3.72
N SER A 38 -4.00 -4.15 2.96
CA SER A 38 -4.06 -5.51 3.47
C SER A 38 -2.64 -6.06 3.53
N VAL A 39 -2.17 -6.42 4.71
CA VAL A 39 -0.84 -6.98 4.94
C VAL A 39 -0.97 -8.45 5.26
N VAL A 40 -0.38 -9.29 4.41
CA VAL A 40 -0.34 -10.74 4.58
C VAL A 40 1.04 -11.15 5.05
N ASP A 41 1.10 -11.87 6.17
CA ASP A 41 2.34 -12.38 6.74
C ASP A 41 2.75 -13.75 6.17
N GLU A 42 3.87 -14.29 6.65
CA GLU A 42 4.39 -15.61 6.26
C GLU A 42 3.47 -16.79 6.64
N SER A 43 2.54 -16.58 7.57
CA SER A 43 1.53 -17.56 7.96
C SER A 43 0.24 -17.43 7.14
N ASN A 44 0.25 -16.61 6.07
CA ASN A 44 -0.93 -16.23 5.28
C ASN A 44 -2.04 -15.55 6.09
N ALA A 45 -1.73 -14.97 7.25
CA ALA A 45 -2.69 -14.18 8.00
C ALA A 45 -2.76 -12.78 7.40
N ALA A 46 -3.95 -12.38 6.95
CA ALA A 46 -4.21 -11.05 6.40
C ALA A 46 -4.70 -10.10 7.51
N THR A 47 -4.06 -8.94 7.63
CA THR A 47 -4.45 -7.87 8.55
C THR A 47 -4.72 -6.61 7.76
N SER A 48 -5.88 -5.98 7.99
CA SER A 48 -6.18 -4.67 7.41
C SER A 48 -5.58 -3.57 8.28
N ILE A 49 -4.81 -2.69 7.64
CA ILE A 49 -4.15 -1.54 8.27
C ILE A 49 -4.67 -0.28 7.61
N ILE A 50 -5.06 0.70 8.44
CA ILE A 50 -5.40 2.05 8.01
C ILE A 50 -4.31 2.98 8.55
N LEU A 51 -3.58 3.63 7.66
CA LEU A 51 -2.53 4.57 8.00
C LEU A 51 -3.10 5.94 8.34
N ASP A 52 -2.42 6.62 9.27
CA ASP A 52 -2.56 8.04 9.46
C ASP A 52 -1.74 8.78 8.39
N ARG A 53 -2.37 9.74 7.70
CA ARG A 53 -1.74 10.46 6.58
C ARG A 53 -0.49 11.21 7.02
N GLU A 54 -0.56 11.94 8.14
CA GLU A 54 0.53 12.78 8.62
C GLU A 54 1.75 11.92 8.97
N LYS A 55 1.52 10.80 9.66
CA LYS A 55 2.60 9.84 9.97
C LYS A 55 3.17 9.17 8.73
N ALA A 56 2.33 8.84 7.74
CA ALA A 56 2.78 8.24 6.50
C ALA A 56 3.64 9.21 5.67
N ASP A 57 3.23 10.48 5.61
CA ASP A 57 3.97 11.53 4.90
C ASP A 57 5.28 11.88 5.62
N GLU A 58 5.30 11.92 6.95
CA GLU A 58 6.53 12.07 7.77
C GLU A 58 7.50 10.92 7.51
N PHE A 59 6.98 9.68 7.50
CA PHE A 59 7.77 8.49 7.19
C PHE A 59 8.31 8.52 5.76
N ALA A 60 7.52 8.97 4.78
CA ALA A 60 7.94 9.07 3.38
C ALA A 60 8.94 10.21 3.14
N SER A 61 8.87 11.28 3.93
CA SER A 61 9.80 12.42 3.86
C SER A 61 11.12 12.16 4.58
N THR A 62 11.17 11.17 5.48
CA THR A 62 12.39 10.79 6.21
C THR A 62 13.09 9.68 5.45
N ASP A 63 14.34 9.92 5.03
CA ASP A 63 15.13 8.92 4.29
C ASP A 63 15.54 7.76 5.22
N HIS A 64 14.68 6.75 5.33
CA HIS A 64 14.92 5.52 6.09
C HIS A 64 15.57 4.41 5.26
N THR A 65 16.19 4.75 4.12
CA THR A 65 16.77 3.75 3.20
C THR A 65 17.98 2.97 3.76
N ALA A 66 18.39 3.22 5.01
CA ALA A 66 19.61 2.64 5.59
C ALA A 66 19.57 2.21 7.08
N ASP A 67 18.42 2.04 7.75
CA ASP A 67 18.44 1.56 9.15
C ASP A 67 17.70 0.21 9.36
N PRO A 68 18.41 -0.93 9.29
CA PRO A 68 17.82 -2.25 9.55
C PRO A 68 17.53 -2.52 11.04
N GLY A 69 17.76 -1.55 11.93
CA GLY A 69 17.78 -1.74 13.38
C GLY A 69 16.53 -1.32 14.16
N ASN A 70 15.50 -0.74 13.53
CA ASN A 70 14.34 -0.22 14.28
C ASN A 70 12.99 -0.59 13.62
N TRP A 71 12.70 -1.89 13.59
CA TRP A 71 11.37 -2.46 13.33
C TRP A 71 11.14 -3.64 14.27
#